data_AF-A0A022MHC9-F1
#
_entry.id   AF-A0A022MHC9-F1
#
_cell.length_a   1.000
_cell.length_b   1.000
_cell.length_c   1.000
_cell.angle_alpha   90.00
_cell.angle_beta   90.00
_cell.angle_gamma   90.00
#
_symmetry.space_group_name_H-M   'P 1'
#
loop_
_entity.id
_entity.type
_entity.pdbx_description
1 polymer ?
#
loop_
_entity_poly.entity_id
_entity_poly.type
_entity_poly.pdbx_seq_one_letter_code
_entity_poly.pdbx_strand_id
1 'polypeptide(L)'
;SRSRSRSGTTAGAGAGVDRTPDPAGAAGQVAVIRRVQGRIRRARRFATAMHRTYPVPDGWPRWLPDSTVVCRCEEVTYGDLCHAHDDLGATDARTLKMLARPGMGWCQGRICGYATAGIAACLSGRTATADDLRPLSGRTPAVPVRLGELAALAEAMTADQMPVNPRPDDEEPTNQDGA
;
A
#
# COMPACT_ATOMS: atom_id res chain seq x y z
N SER A 1 50.20 -38.79 2.78
CA SER A 1 49.62 -39.03 4.13
C SER A 1 49.56 -37.68 4.83
N ARG A 2 48.46 -37.18 5.39
CA ARG A 2 47.33 -37.79 6.09
C ARG A 2 46.06 -36.99 5.77
N SER A 3 45.00 -37.70 5.40
CA SER A 3 43.62 -37.24 5.46
C SER A 3 43.21 -37.06 6.94
N ARG A 4 42.43 -36.02 7.23
CA ARG A 4 41.59 -35.96 8.44
C ARG A 4 40.22 -35.44 8.04
N SER A 5 39.33 -36.39 7.77
CA SER A 5 37.88 -36.22 7.85
C SER A 5 37.52 -35.86 9.29
N ARG A 6 36.80 -34.76 9.49
CA ARG A 6 36.04 -34.50 10.72
C ARG A 6 34.55 -34.51 10.37
N SER A 7 33.96 -35.68 10.55
CA SER A 7 32.53 -35.89 10.73
C SER A 7 32.09 -35.13 11.99
N GLY A 8 31.29 -34.08 11.81
CA GLY A 8 30.65 -33.35 12.90
C GLY A 8 29.23 -33.89 13.10
N THR A 9 29.05 -34.70 14.14
CA THR A 9 27.76 -35.09 14.70
C THR A 9 27.05 -33.85 15.24
N THR A 10 25.90 -33.47 14.71
CA THR A 10 25.00 -32.51 15.36
C THR A 10 23.94 -33.26 16.15
N ALA A 11 24.30 -33.60 17.39
CA ALA A 11 23.32 -33.90 18.43
C ALA A 11 22.71 -32.57 18.91
N GLY A 12 21.38 -32.53 19.01
CA GLY A 12 20.64 -31.37 19.46
C GLY A 12 20.93 -31.02 20.92
N ALA A 13 20.97 -29.73 21.21
CA ALA A 13 20.76 -29.20 22.55
C ALA A 13 19.97 -27.89 22.38
N GLY A 14 18.71 -27.92 22.79
CA GLY A 14 17.94 -26.72 23.03
C GLY A 14 18.62 -25.89 24.11
N ALA A 15 19.07 -24.71 23.75
CA ALA A 15 19.41 -23.65 24.67
C ALA A 15 18.53 -22.47 24.29
N GLY A 16 17.56 -22.15 25.14
CA GLY A 16 16.83 -20.90 25.07
C GLY A 16 17.83 -19.76 25.20
N VAL A 17 18.20 -19.16 24.08
CA VAL A 17 18.91 -17.89 24.07
C VAL A 17 17.84 -16.84 24.32
N ASP A 18 17.74 -16.37 25.56
CA ASP A 18 17.13 -15.08 25.85
C ASP A 18 17.95 -14.01 25.12
N ARG A 19 17.55 -13.74 23.87
CA ARG A 19 18.21 -12.77 23.00
C ARG A 19 17.53 -11.45 23.26
N THR A 20 17.97 -10.75 24.30
CA THR A 20 17.68 -9.33 24.45
C THR A 20 17.97 -8.62 23.12
N PRO A 21 17.04 -7.81 22.59
CA PRO A 21 17.24 -7.15 21.32
C PRO A 21 18.50 -6.29 21.42
N ASP A 22 19.46 -6.53 20.52
CA ASP A 22 20.72 -5.78 20.49
C ASP A 22 20.41 -4.28 20.38
N PRO A 23 20.71 -3.47 21.41
CA PRO A 23 20.39 -2.05 21.41
C PRO A 23 21.10 -1.31 20.27
N ALA A 24 22.23 -1.82 19.78
CA ALA A 24 22.90 -1.29 18.60
C ALA A 24 22.11 -1.56 17.31
N GLY A 25 21.48 -2.73 17.19
CA GLY A 25 20.56 -3.08 16.10
C GLY A 25 19.31 -2.22 16.09
N ALA A 26 18.68 -2.02 17.26
CA ALA A 26 17.51 -1.16 17.41
C ALA A 26 17.84 0.32 17.09
N ALA A 27 18.98 0.83 17.57
CA ALA A 27 19.44 2.20 17.26
C ALA A 27 19.74 2.39 15.76
N GLY A 28 20.34 1.39 15.11
CA GLY A 28 20.58 1.38 13.66
C GLY A 28 19.27 1.43 12.86
N GLN A 29 18.26 0.66 13.25
CA GLN A 29 16.95 0.64 12.58
C GLN A 29 16.21 1.99 12.70
N VAL A 30 16.27 2.63 13.86
CA VAL A 30 15.70 3.98 14.07
C VAL A 30 16.38 5.01 13.17
N ALA A 31 17.71 4.95 13.02
CA ALA A 31 18.45 5.85 12.14
C ALA A 31 18.07 5.68 10.65
N VAL A 32 17.90 4.44 10.19
CA VAL A 32 17.44 4.12 8.84
C VAL A 32 16.04 4.67 8.61
N ILE A 33 15.10 4.43 9.52
CA ILE A 33 13.72 4.94 9.43
C ILE A 33 13.72 6.47 9.33
N ARG A 34 14.48 7.16 10.20
CA ARG A 34 14.57 8.63 10.18
C ARG A 34 15.10 9.17 8.84
N ARG A 35 16.11 8.52 8.27
CA ARG A 35 16.67 8.87 6.95
C ARG A 35 15.63 8.70 5.85
N VAL A 36 14.92 7.57 5.81
CA VAL A 36 13.86 7.30 4.83
C VAL A 36 12.71 8.31 4.96
N GLN A 37 12.25 8.57 6.18
CA GLN A 37 11.23 9.58 6.44
C GLN A 37 11.67 10.99 5.99
N GLY A 38 12.94 11.35 6.19
CA GLY A 38 13.50 12.61 5.69
C GLY A 38 13.42 12.72 4.16
N ARG A 39 13.77 11.64 3.44
CA ARG A 39 13.65 11.57 1.97
C ARG A 39 12.19 11.69 1.52
N ILE A 40 11.26 11.00 2.18
CA ILE A 40 9.82 11.08 1.89
C ILE A 40 9.30 12.51 2.09
N ARG A 41 9.66 13.17 3.20
CA ARG A 41 9.28 14.57 3.45
C ARG A 41 9.77 15.51 2.35
N ARG A 42 11.02 15.37 1.92
CA ARG A 42 11.59 16.18 0.82
C ARG A 42 10.85 15.93 -0.50
N ALA A 43 10.60 14.67 -0.84
CA ALA A 43 9.86 14.30 -2.06
C ALA A 43 8.42 14.84 -2.05
N ARG A 44 7.73 14.76 -0.91
CA ARG A 44 6.38 15.32 -0.76
C ARG A 44 6.36 16.84 -0.92
N ARG A 45 7.32 17.55 -0.33
CA ARG A 45 7.44 19.02 -0.50
C ARG A 45 7.63 19.40 -1.97
N PHE A 46 8.47 18.66 -2.69
CA PHE A 46 8.66 18.85 -4.12
C PHE A 46 7.38 18.58 -4.91
N ALA A 47 6.69 17.47 -4.65
CA ALA A 47 5.41 17.15 -5.30
C ALA A 47 4.34 18.23 -5.05
N THR A 48 4.24 18.75 -3.81
CA THR A 48 3.34 19.86 -3.49
C THR A 48 3.69 21.13 -4.28
N ALA A 49 4.98 21.45 -4.45
CA ALA A 49 5.38 22.59 -5.26
C ALA A 49 4.97 22.40 -6.73
N MET A 50 5.21 21.23 -7.30
CA MET A 50 4.81 20.89 -8.67
C MET A 50 3.30 21.03 -8.88
N HIS A 51 2.48 20.50 -7.97
CA HIS A 51 1.01 20.61 -8.08
C HIS A 51 0.49 22.04 -7.94
N ARG A 52 1.21 22.92 -7.23
CA ARG A 52 0.86 24.34 -7.13
C ARG A 52 1.26 25.13 -8.38
N THR A 53 2.40 24.81 -8.98
CA THR A 53 2.89 25.48 -10.19
C THR A 53 2.14 25.04 -11.44
N TYR A 54 1.75 23.76 -11.50
CA TYR A 54 1.06 23.16 -12.64
C TYR A 54 -0.25 22.51 -12.19
N PRO A 55 -1.27 23.31 -11.84
CA PRO A 55 -2.57 22.77 -11.46
C PRO A 55 -3.23 22.09 -12.66
N VAL A 56 -3.88 20.96 -12.40
CA VAL A 56 -4.73 20.31 -13.42
C VAL A 56 -6.03 21.11 -13.51
N PRO A 57 -6.45 21.57 -14.71
CA PRO A 57 -7.69 22.32 -14.86
C PRO A 57 -8.92 21.53 -14.42
N ASP A 58 -9.94 22.21 -13.90
CA ASP A 58 -11.22 21.59 -13.59
C ASP A 58 -11.89 21.05 -14.86
N GLY A 59 -12.63 19.95 -14.73
CA GLY A 59 -13.38 19.36 -15.84
C GLY A 59 -12.51 18.73 -16.94
N TRP A 60 -11.19 18.62 -16.75
CA TRP A 60 -10.27 17.98 -17.70
C TRP A 60 -10.71 16.59 -18.20
N PRO A 61 -11.42 15.73 -17.43
CA PRO A 61 -11.85 14.42 -17.94
C PRO A 61 -12.79 14.52 -19.15
N ARG A 62 -13.55 15.62 -19.26
CA ARG A 62 -14.50 15.84 -20.37
C ARG A 62 -13.82 16.09 -21.72
N TRP A 63 -12.50 16.31 -21.72
CA TRP A 63 -11.73 16.52 -22.94
C TRP A 63 -11.11 15.22 -23.47
N LEU A 64 -11.24 14.12 -22.72
CA LEU A 64 -10.65 12.84 -23.08
C LEU A 64 -11.52 12.15 -24.13
N PRO A 65 -10.95 11.75 -25.29
CA PRO A 65 -11.64 10.79 -26.14
C PRO A 65 -11.66 9.41 -25.47
N ASP A 66 -12.68 8.61 -25.77
CA ASP A 66 -12.90 7.27 -25.20
C ASP A 66 -11.68 6.36 -25.35
N SER A 67 -10.95 6.46 -26.46
CA SER A 67 -9.74 5.67 -26.73
C SER A 67 -8.53 6.06 -25.87
N THR A 68 -8.63 7.08 -25.00
CA THR A 68 -7.52 7.51 -24.15
C THR A 68 -7.17 6.43 -23.14
N VAL A 69 -5.94 5.91 -23.20
CA VAL A 69 -5.45 4.96 -22.20
C VAL A 69 -5.25 5.67 -20.86
N VAL A 70 -6.05 5.31 -19.86
CA VAL A 70 -5.95 5.80 -18.48
C VAL A 70 -5.04 4.91 -17.64
N CYS A 71 -5.14 3.58 -17.79
CA CYS A 71 -4.27 2.63 -17.09
C CYS A 71 -3.45 1.79 -18.07
N ARG A 72 -2.17 2.14 -18.25
CA ARG A 72 -1.27 1.37 -19.12
C ARG A 72 -1.05 -0.09 -18.68
N CYS A 73 -1.06 -0.37 -17.38
CA CYS A 73 -0.73 -1.73 -16.90
C CYS A 73 -1.84 -2.75 -17.16
N GLU A 74 -3.09 -2.29 -17.21
CA GLU A 74 -4.28 -3.15 -17.41
C GLU A 74 -4.99 -2.77 -18.72
N GLU A 75 -4.36 -1.91 -19.53
CA GLU A 75 -4.85 -1.43 -20.83
C GLU A 75 -6.25 -0.78 -20.79
N VAL A 76 -6.61 -0.19 -19.66
CA VAL A 76 -7.92 0.43 -19.43
C VAL A 76 -7.97 1.82 -20.07
N THR A 77 -8.95 2.03 -20.94
CA THR A 77 -9.24 3.29 -21.61
C THR A 77 -10.23 4.15 -20.83
N TYR A 78 -10.42 5.40 -21.25
CA TYR A 78 -11.46 6.28 -20.69
C TYR A 78 -12.85 5.71 -20.98
N GLY A 79 -13.08 5.18 -22.18
CA GLY A 79 -14.34 4.54 -22.55
C GLY A 79 -14.70 3.35 -21.65
N ASP A 80 -13.71 2.54 -21.25
CA ASP A 80 -13.94 1.44 -20.30
C ASP A 80 -14.42 1.94 -18.92
N LEU A 81 -13.92 3.11 -18.48
CA LEU A 81 -14.37 3.72 -17.23
C LEU A 81 -15.77 4.34 -17.36
N CYS A 82 -16.09 4.95 -18.50
CA CYS A 82 -17.44 5.43 -18.80
C CYS A 82 -18.43 4.26 -18.83
N HIS A 83 -18.12 3.18 -19.55
CA HIS A 83 -18.93 1.97 -19.57
C HIS A 83 -19.17 1.40 -18.16
N ALA A 84 -18.11 1.30 -17.35
CA ALA A 84 -18.26 0.85 -15.96
C ALA A 84 -19.15 1.79 -15.12
N HIS A 85 -19.12 3.10 -15.39
CA HIS A 85 -19.98 4.07 -14.71
C HIS A 85 -21.45 3.96 -15.16
N ASP A 86 -21.67 4.12 -16.46
CA ASP A 86 -23.00 4.29 -17.07
C ASP A 86 -23.78 2.97 -17.08
N ASP A 87 -23.13 1.86 -17.40
CA ASP A 87 -23.80 0.57 -17.62
C ASP A 87 -23.70 -0.38 -16.42
N LEU A 88 -22.67 -0.24 -15.58
CA LEU A 88 -22.42 -1.13 -14.43
C LEU A 88 -22.57 -0.42 -13.07
N GLY A 89 -22.87 0.88 -13.05
CA GLY A 89 -23.19 1.62 -11.83
C GLY A 89 -21.98 2.03 -10.98
N ALA A 90 -20.77 2.12 -11.56
CA ALA A 90 -19.57 2.51 -10.83
C ALA A 90 -19.51 4.01 -10.52
N THR A 91 -20.04 4.43 -9.38
CA THR A 91 -20.11 5.86 -8.97
C THR A 91 -18.87 6.36 -8.21
N ASP A 92 -17.89 5.50 -7.94
CA ASP A 92 -16.67 5.88 -7.25
C ASP A 92 -15.42 5.15 -7.77
N ALA A 93 -14.26 5.66 -7.38
CA ALA A 93 -12.97 5.13 -7.82
C ALA A 93 -12.70 3.69 -7.35
N ARG A 94 -13.31 3.28 -6.23
CA ARG A 94 -13.19 1.91 -5.71
C ARG A 94 -13.95 0.95 -6.62
N THR A 95 -15.15 1.32 -7.02
CA THR A 95 -16.05 0.50 -7.83
C THR A 95 -15.54 0.43 -9.26
N LEU A 96 -15.07 1.55 -9.83
CA LEU A 96 -14.35 1.55 -11.11
C LEU A 96 -13.15 0.62 -11.08
N LYS A 97 -12.32 0.70 -10.02
CA LYS A 97 -11.21 -0.23 -9.81
C LYS A 97 -11.66 -1.69 -9.82
N MET A 98 -12.77 -2.03 -9.17
CA MET A 98 -13.24 -3.42 -9.11
C MET A 98 -13.76 -3.93 -10.46
N LEU A 99 -14.45 -3.08 -11.22
CA LEU A 99 -15.12 -3.48 -12.47
C LEU A 99 -14.21 -3.37 -13.69
N ALA A 100 -13.49 -2.26 -13.83
CA ALA A 100 -12.60 -2.00 -14.97
C ALA A 100 -11.12 -2.26 -14.68
N ARG A 101 -10.77 -2.66 -13.44
CA ARG A 101 -9.39 -2.99 -13.00
C ARG A 101 -8.33 -1.86 -13.02
N PRO A 102 -8.61 -0.55 -13.13
CA PRO A 102 -7.55 0.45 -13.08
C PRO A 102 -6.74 0.35 -11.78
N GLY A 103 -5.43 0.36 -11.94
CA GLY A 103 -4.49 0.30 -10.82
C GLY A 103 -4.32 -1.09 -10.21
N MET A 104 -4.83 -2.17 -10.79
CA MET A 104 -4.54 -3.53 -10.34
C MET A 104 -3.21 -4.10 -10.89
N GLY A 105 -2.64 -3.49 -11.93
CA GLY A 105 -1.38 -3.96 -12.52
C GLY A 105 -0.12 -3.59 -11.74
N TRP A 106 1.07 -3.85 -12.30
CA TRP A 106 2.36 -3.72 -11.61
C TRP A 106 2.64 -2.33 -11.01
N CYS A 107 2.18 -1.26 -11.67
CA CYS A 107 2.31 0.10 -11.13
C CYS A 107 1.45 0.36 -9.90
N GLN A 108 0.50 -0.54 -9.60
CA GLN A 108 -0.37 -0.51 -8.43
C GLN A 108 -1.06 0.85 -8.24
N GLY A 109 -1.55 1.44 -9.33
CA GLY A 109 -2.28 2.72 -9.30
C GLY A 109 -1.42 3.97 -9.08
N ARG A 110 -0.09 3.86 -9.00
CA ARG A 110 0.81 5.03 -8.82
C ARG A 110 0.74 6.03 -9.99
N ILE A 111 0.39 5.55 -11.18
CA ILE A 111 0.31 6.36 -12.40
C ILE A 111 -1.15 6.78 -12.67
N CYS A 112 -2.06 5.80 -12.75
CA CYS A 112 -3.44 6.05 -13.14
C CYS A 112 -4.36 6.44 -11.97
N GLY A 113 -3.90 6.36 -10.71
CA GLY A 113 -4.75 6.49 -9.53
C GLY A 113 -5.43 7.85 -9.42
N TYR A 114 -4.65 8.93 -9.57
CA TYR A 114 -5.18 10.30 -9.55
C TYR A 114 -6.18 10.53 -10.69
N ALA A 115 -5.84 10.11 -11.90
CA ALA A 115 -6.71 10.23 -13.07
C ALA A 115 -8.03 9.48 -12.86
N THR A 116 -7.97 8.23 -12.38
CA THR A 116 -9.16 7.40 -12.14
C THR A 116 -10.08 8.03 -11.09
N ALA A 117 -9.52 8.56 -10.00
CA ALA A 117 -10.29 9.26 -8.97
C ALA A 117 -10.93 10.55 -9.51
N GLY A 118 -10.20 11.33 -10.30
CA GLY A 118 -10.70 12.52 -10.98
C GLY A 118 -11.84 12.22 -11.96
N ILE A 119 -11.69 11.16 -12.76
CA ILE A 119 -12.70 10.69 -13.71
C ILE A 119 -13.96 10.22 -12.96
N ALA A 120 -13.82 9.37 -11.94
CA ALA A 120 -14.97 8.89 -11.16
C ALA A 120 -15.81 10.04 -10.57
N ALA A 121 -15.12 11.03 -10.00
CA ALA A 121 -15.75 12.21 -9.46
C ALA A 121 -16.45 13.03 -10.55
N CYS A 122 -15.77 13.28 -11.66
CA CYS A 122 -16.32 14.05 -12.78
C CYS A 122 -17.56 13.40 -13.39
N LEU A 123 -17.54 12.08 -13.62
CA LEU A 123 -18.68 11.32 -14.14
C LEU A 123 -19.88 11.40 -13.18
N SER A 124 -19.61 11.38 -11.87
CA SER A 124 -20.64 11.54 -10.83
C SER A 124 -21.02 13.01 -10.54
N GLY A 125 -20.63 13.97 -11.39
CA GLY A 125 -20.99 15.38 -11.25
C GLY A 125 -20.38 16.09 -10.04
N ARG A 126 -19.30 15.56 -9.46
CA ARG A 126 -18.66 16.08 -8.24
C ARG A 126 -17.18 16.41 -8.45
N THR A 127 -16.61 17.20 -7.55
CA THR A 127 -15.16 17.44 -7.50
C THR A 127 -14.45 16.31 -6.76
N ALA A 128 -13.28 15.91 -7.24
CA ALA A 128 -12.47 14.89 -6.59
C ALA A 128 -11.88 15.40 -5.26
N THR A 129 -11.89 14.53 -4.26
CA THR A 129 -11.34 14.75 -2.92
C THR A 129 -10.13 13.84 -2.68
N ALA A 130 -9.39 14.09 -1.60
CA ALA A 130 -8.29 13.22 -1.21
C ALA A 130 -8.76 11.79 -0.87
N ASP A 131 -9.99 11.63 -0.38
CA ASP A 131 -10.54 10.33 0.02
C ASP A 131 -10.85 9.43 -1.19
N ASP A 132 -11.22 10.02 -2.33
CA ASP A 132 -11.43 9.30 -3.60
C ASP A 132 -10.19 8.58 -4.09
N LEU A 133 -9.01 9.08 -3.71
CA LEU A 133 -7.74 8.49 -4.11
C LEU A 133 -7.32 7.32 -3.22
N ARG A 134 -7.89 7.18 -2.01
CA ARG A 134 -7.48 6.14 -1.04
C ARG A 134 -7.55 4.72 -1.58
N PRO A 135 -8.61 4.29 -2.29
CA PRO A 135 -8.72 2.92 -2.82
C PRO A 135 -7.61 2.56 -3.83
N LEU A 136 -6.98 3.58 -4.42
CA LEU A 136 -5.93 3.43 -5.43
C LEU A 136 -4.53 3.64 -4.85
N SER A 137 -4.40 4.42 -3.76
CA SER A 137 -3.12 4.87 -3.19
C SER A 137 -2.69 4.20 -1.88
N GLY A 138 -3.60 3.62 -1.09
CA GLY A 138 -3.27 2.96 0.17
C GLY A 138 -2.91 1.49 -0.05
N ARG A 139 -1.61 1.14 -0.05
CA ARG A 139 -1.16 -0.26 -0.19
C ARG A 139 0.01 -0.60 0.70
N THR A 140 -0.16 -1.69 1.45
CA THR A 140 0.91 -2.42 2.12
C THR A 140 1.00 -3.78 1.44
N PRO A 141 2.20 -4.24 1.04
CA PRO A 141 3.49 -3.54 1.06
C PRO A 141 3.56 -2.41 0.02
N ALA A 142 4.40 -1.39 0.30
CA ALA A 142 4.53 -0.20 -0.56
C ALA A 142 5.06 -0.52 -1.97
N VAL A 143 5.76 -1.64 -2.13
CA VAL A 143 6.23 -2.22 -3.39
C VAL A 143 6.03 -3.73 -3.34
N PRO A 144 5.90 -4.41 -4.50
CA PRO A 144 5.91 -5.87 -4.54
C PRO A 144 7.21 -6.41 -3.90
N VAL A 145 7.06 -7.36 -2.97
CA VAL A 145 8.16 -8.09 -2.32
C VAL A 145 7.96 -9.57 -2.55
N ARG A 146 9.04 -10.36 -2.56
CA ARG A 146 8.92 -11.81 -2.74
C ARG A 146 8.32 -12.44 -1.49
N LEU A 147 7.45 -13.44 -1.68
CA LEU A 147 6.87 -14.17 -0.54
C LEU A 147 7.96 -14.81 0.35
N GLY A 148 9.03 -15.33 -0.25
CA GLY A 148 10.16 -15.88 0.49
C GLY A 148 10.91 -14.86 1.34
N GLU A 149 11.00 -13.60 0.91
CA GLU A 149 11.63 -12.53 1.71
C GLU A 149 10.76 -12.17 2.92
N LEU A 150 9.43 -12.14 2.73
CA LEU A 150 8.49 -11.88 3.82
C LEU A 150 8.46 -13.04 4.82
N ALA A 151 8.50 -14.29 4.33
CA ALA A 151 8.58 -15.48 5.17
C ALA A 151 9.87 -15.52 5.99
N ALA A 152 11.02 -15.26 5.35
CA ALA A 152 12.31 -15.18 6.05
C ALA A 152 12.32 -14.07 7.12
N LEU A 153 11.64 -12.94 6.87
CA LEU A 153 11.46 -11.89 7.87
C LEU A 153 10.59 -12.37 9.04
N ALA A 154 9.48 -13.07 8.77
CA ALA A 154 8.60 -13.61 9.81
C ALA A 154 9.31 -14.66 10.68
N GLU A 155 10.08 -15.55 10.07
CA GLU A 155 10.91 -16.55 10.78
C GLU A 155 12.02 -15.89 11.61
N ALA A 156 12.55 -14.75 11.16
CA ALA A 156 13.45 -13.94 11.96
C ALA A 156 12.75 -13.15 13.09
N MET A 157 11.42 -13.00 13.04
CA MET A 157 10.59 -12.23 13.97
C MET A 157 9.88 -13.08 15.06
N THR A 158 9.83 -14.41 14.97
CA THR A 158 9.34 -15.30 16.05
C THR A 158 10.42 -16.30 16.47
N ALA A 159 10.64 -16.58 17.76
CA ALA A 159 9.72 -16.55 18.89
C ALA A 159 9.78 -15.28 19.78
N ASP A 160 8.61 -14.81 20.23
CA ASP A 160 8.34 -13.88 21.36
C ASP A 160 7.87 -12.43 21.09
N GLN A 161 7.60 -11.99 19.85
CA GLN A 161 7.12 -10.60 19.60
C GLN A 161 6.04 -10.47 18.51
N MET A 162 4.91 -11.15 18.63
CA MET A 162 3.70 -10.77 17.87
C MET A 162 2.80 -9.86 18.73
N PRO A 163 2.64 -8.56 18.41
CA PRO A 163 1.55 -7.79 18.98
C PRO A 163 0.23 -8.34 18.41
N VAL A 164 -0.58 -8.98 19.26
CA VAL A 164 -2.00 -9.20 18.98
C VAL A 164 -2.66 -7.83 18.96
N ASN A 165 -3.13 -7.40 17.79
CA ASN A 165 -4.14 -6.35 17.74
C ASN A 165 -5.45 -6.97 18.24
N PRO A 166 -6.07 -6.42 19.31
CA PRO A 166 -7.38 -6.89 19.74
C PRO A 166 -8.38 -6.74 18.60
N ARG A 167 -9.33 -7.68 18.52
CA ARG A 167 -10.40 -7.60 17.53
C ARG A 167 -11.34 -6.46 17.96
N PRO A 168 -11.95 -5.72 17.01
CA PRO A 168 -12.85 -4.62 17.34
C PRO A 168 -14.15 -5.05 18.06
N ASP A 169 -14.34 -6.34 18.33
CA ASP A 169 -15.53 -6.90 19.00
C ASP A 169 -15.31 -7.15 20.51
N ASP A 170 -14.14 -6.81 21.07
CA ASP A 170 -13.82 -6.99 22.50
C ASP A 170 -14.29 -5.82 23.40
N GLU A 171 -15.04 -4.84 22.87
CA GLU A 171 -15.74 -3.83 23.68
C GLU A 171 -17.01 -4.43 24.29
N GLU A 172 -16.85 -5.02 25.48
CA GLU A 172 -17.95 -5.42 26.36
C GLU A 172 -18.85 -4.19 26.61
N PRO A 173 -20.18 -4.26 26.36
CA PRO A 173 -21.06 -3.13 26.58
C PRO A 173 -21.03 -2.79 28.06
N THR A 174 -20.45 -1.64 28.40
CA THR A 174 -20.47 -1.10 29.75
C THR A 174 -21.94 -0.85 30.10
N ASN A 175 -22.48 -1.71 30.96
CA ASN A 175 -23.83 -1.58 31.47
C ASN A 175 -23.96 -0.25 32.23
N GLN A 176 -24.67 0.71 31.64
CA GLN A 176 -25.11 1.92 32.34
C GLN A 176 -26.52 1.69 32.87
N ASP A 177 -26.60 0.98 33.99
CA ASP A 177 -27.73 1.02 34.90
C ASP A 177 -27.37 1.95 36.07
N GLY A 178 -28.16 3.02 36.29
CA GLY A 178 -28.27 3.62 37.63
C GLY A 178 -28.39 5.16 37.72
N ALA A 179 -29.62 5.59 38.05
CA ALA A 179 -30.07 6.85 38.66
C ALA A 179 -30.27 8.10 37.76
#